data_AF-A0A843EXL6-F1
#
_entry.id   AF-A0A843EXL6-F1
#
_cell.length_a   1.000
_cell.length_b   1.000
_cell.length_c   1.000
_cell.angle_alpha   90.00
_cell.angle_beta   90.00
_cell.angle_gamma   90.00
#
_symmetry.space_group_name_H-M   'P 1'
#
loop_
_entity.id
_entity.type
_entity.pdbx_description
1 polymer ?
#
loop_
_entity_poly.entity_id
_entity_poly.type
_entity_poly.pdbx_seq_one_letter_code
_entity_poly.pdbx_strand_id
1 'polypeptide(L)'
;MIVYFASFITYIIIGYFISSNDFIGSRVDGRILTIFTLAVSVLLYCYYIFCFVVPKSQANGIFVSLGYFTPLLFILSVNVFIFFKYLDRTRVMDRIESGRIGDAISVISRYSFGIYLVHYLIIDFLKLNVLSYIPHFNTFFEIILIVIFTLIISLALLYIFDRIPFLNRFSGTH
;
A
#
# COMPACT_ATOMS: atom_id res chain seq x y z
N MET A 1 -6.64 -13.83 -16.23
CA MET A 1 -5.19 -14.12 -16.14
C MET A 1 -4.36 -13.14 -16.95
N ILE A 2 -4.66 -12.96 -18.25
CA ILE A 2 -3.95 -12.01 -19.14
C ILE A 2 -3.97 -10.57 -18.63
N VAL A 3 -5.13 -10.08 -18.14
CA VAL A 3 -5.25 -8.71 -17.61
C VAL A 3 -4.33 -8.47 -16.43
N TYR A 4 -4.27 -9.38 -15.45
CA TYR A 4 -3.38 -9.26 -14.29
C TYR A 4 -1.89 -9.28 -14.67
N PHE A 5 -1.51 -10.11 -15.64
CA PHE A 5 -0.14 -10.22 -16.13
C PHE A 5 0.27 -8.97 -16.92
N ALA A 6 -0.58 -8.52 -17.87
CA ALA A 6 -0.36 -7.32 -18.65
C ALA A 6 -0.25 -6.08 -17.76
N SER A 7 -1.06 -6.02 -16.72
CA SER A 7 -1.01 -4.96 -15.73
C SER A 7 0.30 -4.89 -14.95
N PHE A 8 0.84 -6.03 -14.50
CA PHE A 8 2.13 -6.05 -13.79
C PHE A 8 3.27 -5.56 -14.70
N ILE A 9 3.27 -6.04 -15.95
CA ILE A 9 4.22 -5.57 -16.97
C ILE A 9 4.07 -4.06 -17.20
N THR A 10 2.84 -3.56 -17.24
CA THR A 10 2.57 -2.13 -17.45
C THR A 10 3.23 -1.28 -16.35
N TYR A 11 3.13 -1.68 -15.08
CA TYR A 11 3.81 -0.99 -13.99
C TYR A 11 5.34 -1.00 -14.13
N ILE A 12 5.92 -2.13 -14.56
CA ILE A 12 7.37 -2.22 -14.81
C ILE A 12 7.81 -1.28 -15.93
N ILE A 13 7.11 -1.31 -17.07
CA ILE A 13 7.44 -0.47 -18.24
C ILE A 13 7.39 1.01 -17.85
N ILE A 14 6.37 1.41 -17.11
CA ILE A 14 6.18 2.80 -16.68
C ILE A 14 7.25 3.20 -15.66
N GLY A 15 7.54 2.34 -14.68
CA GLY A 15 8.60 2.59 -13.72
C GLY A 15 9.94 2.80 -14.43
N TYR A 16 10.27 1.93 -15.40
CA TYR A 16 11.46 2.07 -16.23
C TYR A 16 11.45 3.37 -17.06
N PHE A 17 10.32 3.70 -17.69
CA PHE A 17 10.17 4.92 -18.47
C PHE A 17 10.36 6.19 -17.61
N ILE A 18 9.75 6.25 -16.43
CA ILE A 18 9.89 7.38 -15.51
C ILE A 18 11.33 7.47 -14.98
N SER A 19 11.94 6.33 -14.64
CA SER A 19 13.32 6.27 -14.15
C SER A 19 14.30 6.79 -15.20
N SER A 20 14.20 6.29 -16.44
CA SER A 20 15.12 6.63 -17.53
C SER A 20 14.98 8.05 -18.09
N ASN A 21 13.82 8.69 -17.93
CA ASN A 21 13.57 10.03 -18.47
C ASN A 21 13.70 11.12 -17.41
N ASP A 22 14.79 11.88 -17.48
CA ASP A 22 15.06 13.01 -16.57
C ASP A 22 14.38 14.32 -16.97
N PHE A 23 13.74 14.36 -18.15
CA PHE A 23 13.02 15.53 -18.65
C PHE A 23 11.79 15.89 -17.82
N ILE A 24 11.13 14.88 -17.24
CA ILE A 24 10.02 15.09 -16.31
C ILE A 24 10.56 16.00 -15.20
N GLY A 25 9.92 17.13 -14.94
CA GLY A 25 10.26 18.05 -13.84
C GLY A 25 11.66 18.69 -13.87
N SER A 26 12.44 18.56 -14.96
CA SER A 26 13.82 19.08 -15.07
C SER A 26 14.00 20.58 -14.78
N ARG A 27 12.94 21.38 -14.88
CA ARG A 27 12.95 22.84 -14.66
C ARG A 27 12.45 23.27 -13.28
N VAL A 28 11.98 22.34 -12.46
CA VAL A 28 11.36 22.63 -11.16
C VAL A 28 12.24 22.03 -10.06
N ASP A 29 12.33 22.73 -8.92
CA ASP A 29 13.05 22.22 -7.75
C ASP A 29 12.51 20.84 -7.34
N GLY A 30 13.42 19.88 -7.18
CA GLY A 30 13.08 18.51 -6.77
C GLY A 30 12.31 18.47 -5.43
N ARG A 31 12.54 19.41 -4.52
CA ARG A 31 11.78 19.50 -3.26
C ARG A 31 10.32 19.87 -3.48
N ILE A 32 10.08 20.84 -4.36
CA ILE A 32 8.72 21.28 -4.73
C ILE A 32 7.99 20.12 -5.39
N LEU A 33 8.64 19.43 -6.33
CA LEU A 33 8.06 18.25 -6.99
C LEU A 33 7.78 17.11 -6.01
N THR A 34 8.66 16.86 -5.05
CA THR A 34 8.45 15.84 -4.01
C THR A 34 7.22 16.16 -3.16
N ILE A 35 7.10 17.40 -2.66
CA ILE A 35 5.95 17.82 -1.85
C ILE A 35 4.66 17.79 -2.68
N PHE A 36 4.72 18.26 -3.92
CA PHE A 36 3.57 18.29 -4.82
C PHE A 36 3.06 16.88 -5.15
N THR A 37 3.96 15.96 -5.52
CA THR A 37 3.59 14.57 -5.82
C THR A 37 3.08 13.83 -4.59
N LEU A 38 3.66 14.08 -3.41
CA LEU A 38 3.11 13.55 -2.16
C LEU A 38 1.69 14.07 -1.91
N ALA A 39 1.45 15.38 -2.02
CA ALA A 39 0.15 15.98 -1.80
C ALA A 39 -0.90 15.44 -2.78
N VAL A 40 -0.55 15.36 -4.08
CA VAL A 40 -1.45 14.80 -5.11
C VAL A 40 -1.73 13.32 -4.83
N SER A 41 -0.73 12.53 -4.43
CA SER A 41 -0.92 11.12 -4.10
C SER A 41 -1.89 10.94 -2.92
N VAL A 42 -1.73 11.74 -1.85
CA VAL A 42 -2.65 11.72 -0.70
C VAL A 42 -4.05 12.13 -1.12
N LEU A 43 -4.20 13.19 -1.91
CA LEU A 43 -5.51 13.65 -2.39
C LEU A 43 -6.20 12.61 -3.28
N LEU A 44 -5.48 12.00 -4.21
CA LEU A 44 -6.01 10.93 -5.08
C LEU A 44 -6.44 9.71 -4.26
N TYR A 45 -5.68 9.35 -3.23
CA TYR A 45 -6.03 8.25 -2.34
C TYR A 45 -7.28 8.58 -1.50
N CYS A 46 -7.35 9.77 -0.90
CA CYS A 46 -8.55 10.23 -0.19
C CYS A 46 -9.78 10.23 -1.12
N TYR A 47 -9.63 10.74 -2.34
CA TYR A 47 -10.69 10.72 -3.35
C TYR A 47 -11.14 9.29 -3.67
N TYR A 48 -10.21 8.35 -3.87
CA TYR A 48 -10.51 6.94 -4.08
C TYR A 48 -11.35 6.35 -2.92
N ILE A 49 -10.94 6.61 -1.67
CA ILE A 49 -11.64 6.11 -0.49
C ILE A 49 -13.05 6.71 -0.38
N PHE A 50 -13.17 8.03 -0.37
CA PHE A 50 -14.43 8.70 -0.08
C PHE A 50 -15.45 8.64 -1.22
N CYS A 51 -15.00 8.62 -2.48
CA CYS A 51 -15.93 8.58 -3.63
C CYS A 51 -16.28 7.17 -4.08
N PHE A 52 -15.43 6.16 -3.80
CA PHE A 52 -15.67 4.81 -4.31
C PHE A 52 -15.77 3.74 -3.23
N VAL A 53 -14.86 3.71 -2.25
CA VAL A 53 -14.84 2.66 -1.22
C VAL A 53 -15.94 2.86 -0.19
N VAL A 54 -16.06 4.06 0.38
CA VAL A 54 -17.05 4.37 1.43
C VAL A 54 -18.49 4.20 0.92
N PRO A 55 -18.90 4.77 -0.23
CA PRO A 55 -20.29 4.67 -0.69
C PRO A 55 -20.68 3.23 -1.03
N LYS A 56 -19.79 2.45 -1.65
CA LYS A 56 -20.05 1.03 -1.94
C LYS A 56 -20.09 0.18 -0.68
N SER A 57 -19.24 0.48 0.30
CA SER A 57 -19.24 -0.25 1.57
C SER A 57 -20.52 0.03 2.37
N GLN A 58 -20.98 1.29 2.37
CA GLN A 58 -22.26 1.67 2.97
C GLN A 58 -23.45 1.01 2.27
N ALA A 59 -23.47 1.02 0.93
CA ALA A 59 -24.56 0.41 0.16
C ALA A 59 -24.68 -1.10 0.38
N ASN A 60 -23.56 -1.80 0.59
CA ASN A 60 -23.53 -3.24 0.79
C ASN A 60 -23.55 -3.65 2.28
N GLY A 61 -23.48 -2.69 3.21
CA GLY A 61 -23.41 -2.95 4.66
C GLY A 61 -22.14 -3.70 5.10
N ILE A 62 -21.13 -3.82 4.24
CA ILE A 62 -19.87 -4.52 4.48
C ILE A 62 -18.71 -3.80 3.79
N PHE A 63 -17.49 -3.96 4.30
CA PHE A 63 -16.30 -3.44 3.61
C PHE A 63 -16.11 -4.05 2.21
N VAL A 64 -16.10 -3.20 1.18
CA VAL A 64 -15.86 -3.58 -0.21
C VAL A 64 -14.50 -3.05 -0.67
N SER A 65 -13.56 -3.97 -0.95
CA SER A 65 -12.34 -3.60 -1.67
C SER A 65 -12.64 -3.53 -3.17
N LEU A 66 -12.35 -2.39 -3.79
CA LEU A 66 -12.43 -2.27 -5.25
C LEU A 66 -11.25 -2.97 -5.91
N GLY A 67 -11.48 -3.47 -7.13
CA GLY A 67 -10.44 -4.14 -7.91
C GLY A 67 -9.20 -3.25 -8.14
N TYR A 68 -8.05 -3.89 -8.22
CA TYR A 68 -6.72 -3.27 -8.34
C TYR A 68 -6.48 -2.46 -9.63
N PHE A 69 -7.36 -2.59 -10.62
CA PHE A 69 -7.17 -2.01 -11.96
C PHE A 69 -8.23 -0.98 -12.29
N THR A 70 -8.07 0.20 -11.69
CA THR A 70 -8.82 1.39 -12.10
C THR A 70 -7.85 2.45 -12.63
N PRO A 71 -8.25 3.28 -13.61
CA PRO A 71 -7.42 4.38 -14.10
C PRO A 71 -6.92 5.31 -12.98
N LEU A 72 -7.72 5.47 -11.92
CA LEU A 72 -7.36 6.27 -10.76
C LEU A 72 -6.17 5.67 -9.99
N LEU A 73 -6.19 4.36 -9.72
CA LEU A 73 -5.09 3.66 -9.06
C LEU A 73 -3.81 3.67 -9.92
N PHE A 74 -3.98 3.65 -11.24
CA PHE A 74 -2.87 3.76 -12.17
C PHE A 74 -2.20 5.14 -12.10
N ILE A 75 -2.99 6.22 -12.14
CA ILE A 75 -2.48 7.60 -11.99
C ILE A 75 -1.82 7.78 -10.61
N LEU A 76 -2.45 7.27 -9.56
CA LEU A 76 -1.87 7.27 -8.21
C LEU A 76 -0.51 6.58 -8.19
N SER A 77 -0.38 5.40 -8.79
CA SER A 77 0.87 4.66 -8.85
C SER A 77 1.97 5.42 -9.60
N VAL A 78 1.63 6.01 -10.76
CA VAL A 78 2.54 6.87 -11.52
C VAL A 78 3.03 8.03 -10.64
N ASN A 79 2.12 8.68 -9.92
CA ASN A 79 2.46 9.81 -9.05
C ASN A 79 3.40 9.40 -7.91
N VAL A 80 3.17 8.24 -7.31
CA VAL A 80 4.04 7.65 -6.28
C VAL A 80 5.43 7.30 -6.82
N PHE A 81 5.55 6.77 -8.04
CA PHE A 81 6.85 6.54 -8.67
C PHE A 81 7.63 7.84 -8.88
N ILE A 82 6.95 8.88 -9.34
CA ILE A 82 7.55 10.20 -9.53
C ILE A 82 7.98 10.78 -8.18
N PHE A 83 7.16 10.63 -7.14
CA PHE A 83 7.49 11.02 -5.77
C PHE A 83 8.81 10.40 -5.30
N PHE A 84 8.97 9.07 -5.41
CA PHE A 84 10.20 8.41 -5.01
C PHE A 84 11.40 8.84 -5.85
N LYS A 85 11.23 9.04 -7.17
CA LYS A 85 12.30 9.55 -8.06
C LYS A 85 12.84 10.91 -7.58
N TYR A 86 11.98 11.83 -7.15
CA TYR A 86 12.45 13.13 -6.66
C TYR A 86 12.89 13.11 -5.20
N LEU A 87 12.26 12.28 -4.36
CA LEU A 87 12.69 12.10 -2.99
C LEU A 87 14.16 11.65 -2.94
N ASP A 88 14.53 10.70 -3.80
CA ASP A 88 15.91 10.23 -3.95
C ASP A 88 16.86 11.38 -4.37
N ARG A 89 16.48 12.17 -5.38
CA ARG A 89 17.26 13.36 -5.81
C ARG A 89 17.48 14.39 -4.71
N THR A 90 16.58 14.49 -3.73
CA THR A 90 16.74 15.47 -2.63
C THR A 90 17.74 15.05 -1.56
N ARG A 91 18.32 13.83 -1.65
CA ARG A 91 19.21 13.23 -0.62
C ARG A 91 18.59 13.21 0.78
N VAL A 92 17.26 13.27 0.84
CA VAL A 92 16.52 13.09 2.09
C VAL A 92 16.56 11.61 2.46
N MET A 93 16.55 10.71 1.48
CA MET A 93 16.63 9.27 1.69
C MET A 93 17.93 8.86 2.39
N ASP A 94 19.09 9.36 1.96
CA ASP A 94 20.39 9.10 2.60
C ASP A 94 20.41 9.48 4.11
N ARG A 95 19.71 10.56 4.46
CA ARG A 95 19.56 11.00 5.86
C ARG A 95 18.57 10.16 6.66
N ILE A 96 17.55 9.64 5.99
CA ILE A 96 16.56 8.75 6.60
C ILE A 96 17.20 7.38 6.87
N GLU A 97 17.95 6.84 5.91
CA GLU A 97 18.60 5.53 6.00
C GLU A 97 19.66 5.46 7.10
N SER A 98 20.40 6.55 7.35
CA SER A 98 21.44 6.61 8.38
C SER A 98 20.93 6.80 9.81
N GLY A 99 19.62 6.98 10.01
CA GLY A 99 19.01 7.21 11.32
C GLY A 99 18.12 6.05 11.80
N ARG A 100 17.59 6.20 13.02
CA ARG A 100 16.59 5.28 13.60
C ARG A 100 15.34 5.07 12.73
N ILE A 101 15.06 6.02 11.83
CA ILE A 101 13.94 5.94 10.88
C ILE A 101 14.27 4.91 9.78
N GLY A 102 15.52 4.84 9.32
CA GLY A 102 16.01 3.84 8.37
C GLY A 102 15.85 2.42 8.92
N ASP A 103 16.23 2.21 10.19
CA ASP A 103 16.01 0.92 10.87
C ASP A 103 14.53 0.54 10.90
N ALA A 104 13.65 1.50 11.25
CA ALA A 104 12.22 1.28 11.27
C ALA A 104 11.66 0.96 9.86
N ILE A 105 12.10 1.67 8.82
CA ILE A 105 11.70 1.41 7.44
C ILE A 105 12.16 0.03 6.99
N SER A 106 13.39 -0.37 7.32
CA SER A 106 13.92 -1.70 7.01
C SER A 106 13.09 -2.80 7.67
N VAL A 107 12.75 -2.63 8.95
CA VAL A 107 11.88 -3.55 9.68
C VAL A 107 10.48 -3.61 9.04
N ILE A 108 9.88 -2.47 8.70
CA ILE A 108 8.56 -2.42 8.04
C ILE A 108 8.63 -3.11 6.67
N SER A 109 9.67 -2.85 5.89
CA SER A 109 9.87 -3.43 4.56
C SER A 109 9.96 -4.95 4.63
N ARG A 110 10.72 -5.49 5.61
CA ARG A 110 10.87 -6.92 5.88
C ARG A 110 9.52 -7.61 6.11
N TYR A 111 8.63 -7.00 6.89
CA TYR A 111 7.31 -7.58 7.16
C TYR A 111 6.25 -7.27 6.10
N SER A 112 6.46 -6.26 5.25
CA SER A 112 5.46 -5.81 4.27
C SER A 112 5.06 -6.89 3.28
N PHE A 113 6.01 -7.68 2.78
CA PHE A 113 5.72 -8.80 1.86
C PHE A 113 4.89 -9.88 2.55
N GLY A 114 5.28 -10.24 3.77
CA GLY A 114 4.55 -11.20 4.58
C GLY A 114 3.11 -10.75 4.87
N ILE A 115 2.93 -9.49 5.26
CA ILE A 115 1.62 -8.88 5.52
C ILE A 115 0.80 -8.92 4.22
N TYR A 116 1.40 -8.56 3.09
CA TYR A 116 0.74 -8.62 1.79
C TYR A 116 0.21 -10.04 1.46
N LEU A 117 0.91 -11.10 1.85
CA LEU A 117 0.47 -12.46 1.56
C LEU A 117 -0.70 -12.90 2.45
N VAL A 118 -0.71 -12.51 3.73
CA VAL A 118 -1.70 -13.01 4.70
C VAL A 118 -2.90 -12.08 4.91
N HIS A 119 -2.77 -10.78 4.65
CA HIS A 119 -3.82 -9.81 4.99
C HIS A 119 -5.14 -10.06 4.26
N TYR A 120 -5.14 -10.53 3.01
CA TYR A 120 -6.39 -10.89 2.30
C TYR A 120 -7.12 -12.03 3.01
N LEU A 121 -6.39 -13.07 3.42
CA LEU A 121 -6.95 -14.21 4.13
C LEU A 121 -7.54 -13.76 5.48
N ILE A 122 -6.83 -12.89 6.20
CA ILE A 122 -7.31 -12.32 7.46
C ILE A 122 -8.54 -11.46 7.25
N ILE A 123 -8.55 -10.58 6.25
CA ILE A 123 -9.70 -9.72 5.93
C ILE A 123 -10.92 -10.59 5.61
N ASP A 124 -10.77 -11.63 4.79
CA ASP A 124 -11.87 -12.53 4.44
C ASP A 124 -12.36 -13.32 5.67
N PHE A 125 -11.43 -13.79 6.51
CA PHE A 125 -11.77 -14.46 7.76
C PHE A 125 -12.55 -13.54 8.71
N LEU A 126 -12.08 -12.30 8.90
CA LEU A 126 -12.75 -11.29 9.74
C LEU A 126 -14.13 -10.95 9.19
N LYS A 127 -14.28 -10.77 7.87
CA LYS A 127 -15.57 -10.49 7.23
C LYS A 127 -16.59 -11.61 7.50
N LEU A 128 -16.18 -12.86 7.28
CA LEU A 128 -17.07 -14.02 7.41
C LEU A 128 -17.41 -14.33 8.87
N ASN A 129 -16.46 -14.21 9.80
CA ASN A 129 -16.63 -14.73 11.15
C ASN A 129 -16.84 -13.67 12.23
N VAL A 130 -16.42 -12.42 12.01
CA VAL A 130 -16.47 -11.36 13.01
C VAL A 130 -17.51 -10.32 12.63
N LEU A 131 -17.41 -9.78 11.41
CA LEU A 131 -18.29 -8.71 10.95
C LEU A 131 -19.72 -9.15 10.65
N SER A 132 -19.93 -10.43 10.35
CA SER A 132 -21.27 -10.99 10.16
C SER A 132 -22.11 -11.01 11.45
N TYR A 133 -21.47 -10.89 12.63
CA TYR A 133 -22.13 -10.97 13.94
C TYR A 133 -22.14 -9.66 14.71
N ILE A 134 -21.42 -8.63 14.26
CA ILE A 134 -21.40 -7.31 14.90
C ILE A 134 -22.54 -6.47 14.30
N PRO A 135 -23.47 -5.93 15.11
CA PRO A 135 -24.50 -5.03 14.61
C PRO A 135 -23.86 -3.83 13.94
N HIS A 136 -24.34 -3.45 12.75
CA HIS A 136 -23.80 -2.38 11.92
C HIS A 136 -23.53 -1.09 12.72
N PHE A 137 -22.31 -0.95 13.20
CA PHE A 137 -21.79 0.27 13.78
C PHE A 137 -21.41 1.22 12.64
N ASN A 138 -21.06 2.47 12.94
CA ASN A 138 -20.63 3.43 11.93
C ASN A 138 -19.49 2.82 11.05
N THR A 139 -19.75 2.68 9.74
CA THR A 139 -18.87 2.05 8.74
C THR A 139 -17.44 2.59 8.77
N PHE A 140 -17.25 3.86 9.15
CA PHE A 140 -15.92 4.44 9.29
C PHE A 140 -15.09 3.77 10.39
N PHE A 141 -15.69 3.52 11.55
CA PHE A 141 -15.02 2.83 12.67
C PHE A 141 -14.75 1.37 12.35
N GLU A 142 -15.66 0.72 11.62
CA GLU A 142 -15.52 -0.65 11.15
C GLU A 142 -14.27 -0.80 10.26
N ILE A 143 -14.07 0.11 9.31
CA ILE A 143 -12.88 0.12 8.44
C ILE A 143 -11.60 0.27 9.27
N ILE A 144 -11.57 1.20 10.23
CA ILE A 144 -10.40 1.41 11.10
C ILE A 144 -10.09 0.14 11.91
N LEU A 145 -11.12 -0.49 12.50
CA LEU A 145 -10.95 -1.72 13.27
C LEU A 145 -10.43 -2.86 12.39
N ILE A 146 -10.99 -3.06 11.19
CA ILE A 146 -10.52 -4.08 10.25
C ILE A 146 -9.04 -3.87 9.94
N VAL A 147 -8.63 -2.64 9.64
CA VAL A 147 -7.23 -2.32 9.33
C VAL A 147 -6.32 -2.66 10.51
N ILE A 148 -6.67 -2.24 11.72
CA ILE A 148 -5.89 -2.48 12.93
C ILE A 148 -5.78 -3.99 13.22
N PHE A 149 -6.90 -4.72 13.23
CA PHE A 149 -6.91 -6.15 13.49
C PHE A 149 -6.15 -6.93 12.41
N THR A 150 -6.35 -6.56 11.14
CA THR A 150 -5.63 -7.19 10.03
C THR A 150 -4.12 -7.01 10.20
N LEU A 151 -3.66 -5.81 10.57
CA LEU A 151 -2.25 -5.53 10.78
C LEU A 151 -1.68 -6.34 11.97
N ILE A 152 -2.38 -6.35 13.10
CA ILE A 152 -1.96 -7.07 14.31
C ILE A 152 -1.87 -8.58 14.03
N ILE A 153 -2.91 -9.16 13.42
CA ILE A 153 -2.95 -10.60 13.11
C ILE A 153 -1.89 -10.95 12.06
N SER A 154 -1.67 -10.09 11.06
CA SER A 154 -0.63 -10.31 10.04
C SER A 154 0.75 -10.34 10.69
N LEU A 155 1.05 -9.39 11.58
CA LEU A 155 2.32 -9.35 12.31
C LEU A 155 2.48 -10.57 13.24
N ALA A 156 1.42 -10.98 13.93
CA ALA A 156 1.44 -12.16 14.80
C ALA A 156 1.69 -13.44 14.00
N LEU A 157 1.04 -13.62 12.84
CA LEU A 157 1.27 -14.76 11.96
C LEU A 157 2.70 -14.79 11.43
N LEU A 158 3.24 -13.64 11.03
CA LEU A 158 4.63 -13.57 10.56
C LEU A 158 5.63 -13.91 11.66
N TYR A 159 5.37 -13.45 12.88
CA TYR A 159 6.16 -13.84 14.04
C TYR A 159 6.13 -15.36 14.29
N ILE A 160 4.97 -16.01 14.09
CA ILE A 160 4.85 -17.47 14.20
C ILE A 160 5.58 -18.17 13.04
N PHE A 161 5.45 -17.68 11.80
CA PHE A 161 6.12 -18.26 10.63
C PHE A 161 7.65 -18.18 10.74
N ASP A 162 8.17 -17.09 11.28
CA ASP A 162 9.62 -16.90 11.53
C ASP A 162 10.18 -17.96 12.51
N ARG A 163 9.33 -18.50 13.39
CA ARG A 163 9.71 -19.55 14.36
C ARG A 163 9.70 -20.97 13.79
N ILE A 164 9.08 -21.20 12.63
CA ILE A 164 8.94 -22.54 12.05
C ILE A 164 9.95 -22.72 10.91
N PRO A 165 10.88 -23.69 10.97
CA PRO A 165 12.05 -23.80 10.08
C PRO A 165 11.74 -24.03 8.58
N PHE A 166 10.48 -24.30 8.23
CA PHE A 166 10.02 -24.41 6.83
C PHE A 166 9.22 -23.17 6.36
N LEU A 167 8.61 -22.42 7.29
CA LEU A 167 7.76 -21.27 6.99
C LEU A 167 8.51 -19.94 7.10
N ASN A 168 9.69 -19.92 7.71
CA ASN A 168 10.58 -18.75 7.79
C ASN A 168 11.01 -18.20 6.42
N ARG A 169 10.87 -19.00 5.34
CA ARG A 169 11.10 -18.56 3.95
C ARG A 169 9.95 -17.71 3.41
N PHE A 170 8.74 -17.87 3.95
CA PHE A 170 7.54 -17.15 3.52
C PHE A 170 7.29 -15.86 4.32
N SER A 171 7.93 -15.70 5.49
CA SER A 171 7.83 -14.49 6.29
C SER A 171 8.61 -13.30 5.69
N GLY A 172 9.45 -13.52 4.67
CA GLY A 172 10.26 -12.46 4.05
C GLY A 172 11.34 -11.90 4.99
N THR A 173 11.61 -12.62 6.09
CA THR A 173 12.50 -12.19 7.16
C THR A 173 13.96 -12.60 6.94
N HIS A 174 14.26 -13.45 5.96
CA HIS A 174 15.61 -13.94 5.68
C HIS A 174 16.03 -13.67 4.25
#